data_AF-A0A398APK7-F1
#
_entry.id   AF-A0A398APK7-F1
#
_cell.length_a   1.000
_cell.length_b   1.000
_cell.length_c   1.000
_cell.angle_alpha   90.00
_cell.angle_beta   90.00
_cell.angle_gamma   90.00
#
_symmetry.space_group_name_H-M   'P 1'
#
loop_
_entity.id
_entity.type
_entity.pdbx_description
1 polymer ?
#
loop_
_entity_poly.entity_id
_entity_poly.type
_entity_poly.pdbx_seq_one_letter_code
_entity_poly.pdbx_strand_id
1 'polypeptide(L)'
;NSPQLSLKSFPLLSSCLPPSNLNSSDRTWIDEYLLEAKQALGYSLEPSSTLSDENPAKHFDTLLYLAFQHPSCDRARARHVKNGHSRLWFLGQYVIELAVTEFFLQRYPREPPGPMRERVFALIGKRFLPRWIKAANLQNLVFPYDDIDKLLRKDREPVVKSVFWALFGAIYLCYGMPEVYRVLFEVFGMDPDADDCQPRARRQLEDVDYVSVEFEGKKLGWQDIATYKPPEDALFAHPRLFRACVPPGMHRFRGNIWDFDSKPKVMQALGYPLQMNDRIQEITEARNIELGLGLQLCFLHPSKHKFEHPRFCFERLEYVGQKIQDIAMAERLLMKHLDAPGKWLQEKHRRLLMNKFCGRYLREKRLHNFIIYSEEVHDRYEHNRRLRNPATTAVQQAIHGLAYTVYGKPDVRRLMFEVFDFEQIQPKAV
;
A
#
# COMPACT_ATOMS: atom_id res chain seq x y z
N ASN A 1 -6.70 6.67 15.20
CA ASN A 1 -6.04 5.49 15.81
C ASN A 1 -6.47 4.28 15.02
N SER A 2 -5.59 3.68 14.23
CA SER A 2 -5.92 2.46 13.52
C SER A 2 -6.20 1.38 14.58
N PRO A 3 -7.40 0.77 14.65
CA PRO A 3 -7.74 -0.28 15.62
C PRO A 3 -6.90 -1.58 15.43
N GLN A 4 -5.90 -1.55 14.55
CA GLN A 4 -5.01 -2.65 14.17
C GLN A 4 -3.68 -2.63 14.94
N LEU A 5 -3.53 -1.74 15.92
CA LEU A 5 -2.29 -1.49 16.64
C LEU A 5 -2.48 -1.63 18.17
N SER A 6 -3.26 -2.59 18.67
CA SER A 6 -3.19 -2.93 20.11
C SER A 6 -2.25 -4.13 20.29
N LEU A 7 -1.33 -4.04 21.25
CA LEU A 7 -0.31 -5.07 21.51
C LEU A 7 -0.93 -6.42 21.92
N LYS A 8 -2.12 -6.41 22.54
CA LYS A 8 -2.87 -7.63 22.91
C LYS A 8 -3.59 -8.30 21.73
N SER A 9 -3.76 -7.62 20.61
CA SER A 9 -4.57 -8.12 19.48
C SER A 9 -3.79 -8.34 18.18
N PHE A 10 -2.49 -7.97 18.11
CA PHE A 10 -1.77 -8.03 16.83
C PHE A 10 -0.31 -8.53 16.90
N PRO A 11 0.00 -9.74 16.36
CA PRO A 11 1.35 -10.30 16.33
C PRO A 11 2.30 -9.66 15.30
N LEU A 12 1.86 -8.66 14.53
CA LEU A 12 2.69 -8.04 13.49
C LEU A 12 3.84 -7.22 14.07
N LEU A 13 3.56 -6.34 15.04
CA LEU A 13 4.60 -5.52 15.66
C LEU A 13 5.62 -6.41 16.36
N SER A 14 5.16 -7.37 17.16
CA SER A 14 6.03 -8.33 17.85
C SER A 14 6.86 -9.16 16.87
N SER A 15 6.31 -9.48 15.69
CA SER A 15 7.08 -10.17 14.65
C SER A 15 8.26 -9.36 14.12
N CYS A 16 8.31 -8.03 14.28
CA CYS A 16 9.43 -7.19 13.84
C CYS A 16 10.41 -6.84 14.97
N LEU A 17 10.09 -7.21 16.22
CA LEU A 17 10.99 -7.04 17.35
C LEU A 17 12.07 -8.13 17.36
N PRO A 18 13.25 -7.85 17.92
CA PRO A 18 14.30 -8.85 18.04
C PRO A 18 13.84 -9.97 19.00
N PRO A 19 14.04 -11.26 18.67
CA PRO A 19 13.69 -12.39 19.54
C PRO A 19 14.59 -12.50 20.79
N SER A 20 15.66 -11.70 20.86
CA SER A 20 16.62 -11.70 21.95
C SER A 20 16.87 -10.27 22.44
N ASN A 21 17.24 -10.13 23.70
CA ASN A 21 17.54 -8.83 24.29
C ASN A 21 18.75 -8.19 23.60
N LEU A 22 18.67 -6.86 23.46
CA LEU A 22 19.76 -6.03 22.97
C LEU A 22 20.95 -6.10 23.94
N ASN A 23 22.15 -6.25 23.38
CA ASN A 23 23.40 -6.35 24.11
C ASN A 23 23.90 -4.95 24.59
N SER A 24 25.03 -4.89 25.27
CA SER A 24 25.59 -3.63 25.76
C SER A 24 25.93 -2.65 24.63
N SER A 25 26.53 -3.12 23.53
CA SER A 25 26.85 -2.26 22.38
C SER A 25 25.61 -1.68 21.68
N ASP A 26 24.53 -2.45 21.62
CA ASP A 26 23.25 -1.99 21.08
C ASP A 26 22.66 -0.87 21.96
N ARG A 27 22.75 -1.02 23.29
CA ARG A 27 22.29 -0.02 24.25
C ARG A 27 23.14 1.26 24.18
N THR A 28 24.45 1.14 24.08
CA THR A 28 25.33 2.31 23.90
C THR A 28 24.95 3.11 22.64
N TRP A 29 24.64 2.44 21.53
CA TRP A 29 24.15 3.16 20.35
C TRP A 29 22.84 3.89 20.63
N ILE A 30 21.91 3.24 21.33
CA ILE A 30 20.62 3.85 21.69
C ILE A 30 20.85 5.10 22.54
N ASP A 31 21.72 5.02 23.53
CA ASP A 31 22.00 6.15 24.43
C ASP A 31 22.71 7.31 23.69
N GLU A 32 23.60 7.02 22.74
CA GLU A 32 24.36 8.04 22.00
C GLU A 32 23.57 8.70 20.86
N TYR A 33 22.84 7.92 20.05
CA TYR A 33 22.35 8.36 18.74
C TYR A 33 20.83 8.45 18.63
N LEU A 34 20.07 7.81 19.53
CA LEU A 34 18.61 7.77 19.39
C LEU A 34 17.99 9.16 19.53
N LEU A 35 18.54 10.01 20.39
CA LEU A 35 18.06 11.38 20.59
C LEU A 35 18.23 12.22 19.32
N GLU A 36 19.36 12.10 18.62
CA GLU A 36 19.59 12.75 17.32
C GLU A 36 18.53 12.29 16.30
N ALA A 37 18.28 10.98 16.22
CA ALA A 37 17.27 10.42 15.32
C ALA A 37 15.85 10.93 15.65
N LYS A 38 15.47 10.93 16.93
CA LYS A 38 14.16 11.44 17.39
C LYS A 38 13.99 12.92 17.10
N GLN A 39 15.01 13.72 17.38
CA GLN A 39 15.01 15.16 17.13
C GLN A 39 14.85 15.45 15.63
N ALA A 40 15.63 14.77 14.78
CA ALA A 40 15.53 14.90 13.33
C ALA A 40 14.14 14.55 12.78
N LEU A 41 13.48 13.56 13.37
CA LEU A 41 12.15 13.09 12.94
C LEU A 41 10.98 13.84 13.63
N GLY A 42 11.27 14.73 14.58
CA GLY A 42 10.27 15.50 15.32
C GLY A 42 9.51 14.70 16.38
N TYR A 43 10.15 13.71 17.01
CA TYR A 43 9.55 12.90 18.09
C TYR A 43 9.96 13.39 19.49
N SER A 44 9.17 13.01 20.50
CA SER A 44 9.52 13.25 21.90
C SER A 44 10.85 12.59 22.25
N LEU A 45 11.70 13.33 22.96
CA LEU A 45 13.00 12.86 23.43
C LEU A 45 12.89 11.90 24.63
N GLU A 46 11.74 11.89 25.30
CA GLU A 46 11.48 10.96 26.40
C GLU A 46 11.60 9.49 25.94
N PRO A 47 12.10 8.59 26.79
CA PRO A 47 12.16 7.17 26.47
C PRO A 47 10.77 6.61 26.19
N SER A 48 10.62 5.86 25.09
CA SER A 48 9.32 5.29 24.71
C SER A 48 8.84 4.23 25.70
N SER A 49 9.74 3.66 26.49
CA SER A 49 9.44 2.69 27.56
C SER A 49 8.48 3.22 28.63
N THR A 50 8.34 4.54 28.76
CA THR A 50 7.41 5.21 29.69
C THR A 50 5.95 5.09 29.26
N LEU A 51 5.69 4.75 27.99
CA LEU A 51 4.34 4.61 27.45
C LEU A 51 3.68 3.30 27.94
N SER A 52 2.35 3.32 27.99
CA SER A 52 1.53 2.16 28.36
C SER A 52 1.83 0.93 27.49
N ASP A 53 1.72 -0.26 28.07
CA ASP A 53 1.85 -1.56 27.38
C ASP A 53 0.84 -1.79 26.26
N GLU A 54 -0.25 -1.01 26.21
CA GLU A 54 -1.21 -1.08 25.11
C GLU A 54 -0.79 -0.21 23.91
N ASN A 55 0.14 0.72 24.10
CA ASN A 55 0.57 1.67 23.09
C ASN A 55 1.76 1.09 22.27
N PRO A 56 1.59 0.82 20.97
CA PRO A 56 2.66 0.37 20.06
C PRO A 56 3.90 1.25 20.08
N ALA A 57 3.72 2.55 20.29
CA ALA A 57 4.80 3.52 20.34
C ALA A 57 5.78 3.21 21.48
N LYS A 58 5.40 2.39 22.48
CA LYS A 58 6.33 1.89 23.50
C LYS A 58 7.57 1.23 22.91
N HIS A 59 7.43 0.58 21.76
CA HIS A 59 8.50 -0.13 21.07
C HIS A 59 9.25 0.73 20.04
N PHE A 60 8.89 2.01 19.90
CA PHE A 60 9.43 2.87 18.85
C PHE A 60 10.95 3.00 18.95
N ASP A 61 11.51 3.17 20.14
CA ASP A 61 12.96 3.31 20.33
C ASP A 61 13.73 2.09 19.82
N THR A 62 13.24 0.90 20.14
CA THR A 62 13.81 -0.37 19.65
C THR A 62 13.68 -0.51 18.13
N LEU A 63 12.52 -0.19 17.55
CA LEU A 63 12.32 -0.32 16.11
C LEU A 63 13.10 0.75 15.32
N LEU A 64 13.24 1.96 15.87
CA LEU A 64 14.04 3.02 15.31
C LEU A 64 15.52 2.65 15.32
N TYR A 65 16.02 2.08 16.43
CA TYR A 65 17.36 1.49 16.49
C TYR A 65 17.57 0.50 15.33
N LEU A 66 16.70 -0.52 15.22
CA LEU A 66 16.78 -1.55 14.18
C LEU A 66 16.73 -0.97 12.77
N ALA A 67 15.98 0.12 12.54
CA ALA A 67 15.90 0.76 11.23
C ALA A 67 17.27 1.25 10.73
N PHE A 68 18.17 1.67 11.62
CA PHE A 68 19.54 2.09 11.28
C PHE A 68 20.57 0.95 11.26
N GLN A 69 20.21 -0.28 11.65
CA GLN A 69 21.15 -1.41 11.72
C GLN A 69 21.29 -2.18 10.40
N HIS A 70 21.61 -1.46 9.32
CA HIS A 70 21.86 -2.10 8.02
C HIS A 70 23.08 -3.04 8.08
N PRO A 71 23.09 -4.20 7.37
CA PRO A 71 24.19 -5.18 7.44
C PRO A 71 25.58 -4.67 7.04
N SER A 72 25.67 -3.57 6.30
CA SER A 72 26.95 -2.93 5.92
C SER A 72 27.50 -2.01 7.01
N CYS A 73 26.72 -1.69 8.04
CA CYS A 73 27.22 -0.93 9.18
C CYS A 73 28.00 -1.90 10.07
N ASP A 74 29.30 -1.66 10.27
CA ASP A 74 30.22 -2.50 11.07
C ASP A 74 29.73 -2.76 12.52
N ARG A 75 28.76 -1.96 12.96
CA ARG A 75 28.14 -1.94 14.29
C ARG A 75 27.16 -3.11 14.50
N ALA A 76 26.40 -3.49 13.48
CA ALA A 76 25.37 -4.51 13.62
C ALA A 76 25.96 -5.93 13.50
N ARG A 77 26.63 -6.45 14.53
CA ARG A 77 27.22 -7.80 14.46
C ARG A 77 26.21 -8.92 14.72
N ALA A 78 25.22 -8.68 15.58
CA ALA A 78 24.26 -9.69 15.99
C ALA A 78 23.28 -10.06 14.87
N ARG A 79 23.07 -11.36 14.65
CA ARG A 79 22.17 -11.87 13.60
C ARG A 79 20.73 -11.40 13.77
N HIS A 80 20.23 -11.36 15.00
CA HIS A 80 18.84 -10.96 15.29
C HIS A 80 18.60 -9.47 15.00
N VAL A 81 19.61 -8.62 15.19
CA VAL A 81 19.56 -7.18 14.84
C VAL A 81 19.49 -6.99 13.32
N LYS A 82 20.37 -7.67 12.56
CA LYS A 82 20.33 -7.65 11.09
C LYS A 82 18.99 -8.16 10.56
N ASN A 83 18.46 -9.20 11.18
CA ASN A 83 17.14 -9.73 10.84
C ASN A 83 16.04 -8.68 11.12
N GLY A 84 16.05 -8.03 12.28
CA GLY A 84 15.12 -6.95 12.64
C GLY A 84 15.11 -5.82 11.60
N HIS A 85 16.29 -5.29 11.25
CA HIS A 85 16.45 -4.30 10.18
C HIS A 85 15.82 -4.78 8.87
N SER A 86 16.20 -5.98 8.41
CA SER A 86 15.71 -6.51 7.14
C SER A 86 14.19 -6.72 7.13
N ARG A 87 13.58 -7.08 8.26
CA ARG A 87 12.12 -7.28 8.38
C ARG A 87 11.38 -5.94 8.30
N LEU A 88 11.88 -4.91 8.97
CA LEU A 88 11.36 -3.54 8.87
C LEU A 88 11.48 -3.02 7.44
N TRP A 89 12.65 -3.18 6.80
CA TRP A 89 12.88 -2.83 5.40
C TRP A 89 11.89 -3.51 4.46
N PHE A 90 11.66 -4.82 4.67
CA PHE A 90 10.73 -5.60 3.86
C PHE A 90 9.30 -5.06 3.96
N LEU A 91 8.83 -4.71 5.15
CA LEU A 91 7.49 -4.13 5.35
C LEU A 91 7.41 -2.72 4.77
N GLY A 92 8.37 -1.87 5.14
CA GLY A 92 8.33 -0.44 4.88
C GLY A 92 8.37 -0.06 3.40
N GLN A 93 8.93 -0.91 2.54
CA GLN A 93 8.85 -0.70 1.08
C GLN A 93 7.39 -0.62 0.61
N TYR A 94 6.52 -1.51 1.10
CA TYR A 94 5.11 -1.58 0.68
C TYR A 94 4.26 -0.54 1.39
N VAL A 95 4.62 -0.16 2.62
CA VAL A 95 4.02 0.97 3.34
C VAL A 95 4.19 2.25 2.52
N ILE A 96 5.41 2.56 2.11
CA ILE A 96 5.69 3.78 1.33
C ILE A 96 4.99 3.71 -0.02
N GLU A 97 5.07 2.58 -0.74
CA GLU A 97 4.42 2.41 -2.04
C GLU A 97 2.90 2.60 -1.96
N LEU A 98 2.25 2.11 -0.89
CA LEU A 98 0.83 2.33 -0.66
C LEU A 98 0.55 3.81 -0.36
N ALA A 99 1.31 4.44 0.54
CA ALA A 99 1.12 5.84 0.93
C ALA A 99 1.18 6.78 -0.28
N VAL A 100 2.23 6.66 -1.10
CA VAL A 100 2.38 7.51 -2.29
C VAL A 100 1.33 7.20 -3.36
N THR A 101 0.90 5.95 -3.49
CA THR A 101 -0.16 5.55 -4.43
C THR A 101 -1.51 6.16 -4.03
N GLU A 102 -1.90 6.04 -2.76
CA GLU A 102 -3.12 6.66 -2.22
C GLU A 102 -3.08 8.18 -2.37
N PHE A 103 -1.93 8.79 -2.06
CA PHE A 103 -1.74 10.22 -2.19
C PHE A 103 -1.93 10.69 -3.64
N PHE A 104 -1.24 10.07 -4.61
CA PHE A 104 -1.31 10.50 -6.01
C PHE A 104 -2.64 10.20 -6.67
N LEU A 105 -3.30 9.10 -6.33
CA LEU A 105 -4.65 8.82 -6.81
C LEU A 105 -5.62 9.94 -6.41
N GLN A 106 -5.52 10.42 -5.17
CA GLN A 106 -6.39 11.48 -4.64
C GLN A 106 -5.98 12.89 -5.08
N ARG A 107 -4.68 13.15 -5.22
CA ARG A 107 -4.15 14.46 -5.66
C ARG A 107 -4.36 14.69 -7.16
N TYR A 108 -4.20 13.64 -7.97
CA TYR A 108 -4.35 13.69 -9.43
C TYR A 108 -5.46 12.73 -9.89
N PRO A 109 -6.72 12.99 -9.55
CA PRO A 109 -7.83 12.07 -9.83
C PRO A 109 -8.11 11.84 -11.32
N ARG A 110 -7.61 12.73 -12.20
CA ARG A 110 -7.70 12.62 -13.66
C ARG A 110 -6.50 11.96 -14.33
N GLU A 111 -5.35 11.88 -13.66
CA GLU A 111 -4.13 11.34 -14.26
C GLU A 111 -4.23 9.79 -14.31
N PRO A 112 -3.86 9.12 -15.41
CA PRO A 112 -3.91 7.67 -15.47
C PRO A 112 -2.81 7.03 -14.59
N PRO A 113 -2.96 5.76 -14.16
CA PRO A 113 -1.99 5.10 -13.30
C PRO A 113 -0.56 4.99 -13.86
N GLY A 114 -0.39 5.01 -15.19
CA GLY A 114 0.93 4.93 -15.83
C GLY A 114 1.88 6.07 -15.42
N PRO A 115 1.55 7.32 -15.75
CA PRO A 115 2.24 8.52 -15.28
C PRO A 115 2.44 8.57 -13.75
N MET A 116 1.42 8.20 -12.95
CA MET A 116 1.55 8.14 -11.49
C MET A 116 2.66 7.18 -11.05
N ARG A 117 2.76 6.00 -11.66
CA ARG A 117 3.82 5.02 -11.35
C ARG A 117 5.21 5.54 -11.70
N GLU A 118 5.35 6.29 -12.79
CA GLU A 118 6.62 6.94 -13.16
C GLU A 118 7.04 7.95 -12.09
N ARG A 119 6.10 8.79 -11.65
CA ARG A 119 6.31 9.78 -10.58
C ARG A 119 6.70 9.12 -9.26
N VAL A 120 5.97 8.08 -8.85
CA VAL A 120 6.29 7.29 -7.65
C VAL A 120 7.70 6.71 -7.77
N PHE A 121 8.01 6.02 -8.87
CA PHE A 121 9.32 5.41 -9.08
C PHE A 121 10.47 6.42 -9.02
N ALA A 122 10.25 7.64 -9.53
CA ALA A 122 11.23 8.72 -9.43
C ALA A 122 11.43 9.17 -7.98
N LEU A 123 10.35 9.51 -7.26
CA LEU A 123 10.38 10.05 -5.89
C LEU A 123 10.98 9.07 -4.88
N ILE A 124 10.49 7.83 -4.86
CA ILE A 124 10.99 6.78 -3.96
C ILE A 124 12.16 6.00 -4.58
N GLY A 125 12.70 6.55 -5.68
CA GLY A 125 13.82 6.02 -6.42
C GLY A 125 15.16 6.30 -5.73
N LYS A 126 16.17 5.54 -6.13
CA LYS A 126 17.49 5.54 -5.51
C LYS A 126 18.19 6.92 -5.49
N ARG A 127 17.82 7.82 -6.41
CA ARG A 127 18.46 9.13 -6.60
C ARG A 127 18.06 10.16 -5.55
N PHE A 128 16.81 10.14 -5.09
CA PHE A 128 16.26 11.17 -4.18
C PHE A 128 16.51 10.85 -2.71
N LEU A 129 16.46 9.57 -2.34
CA LEU A 129 16.57 9.16 -0.93
C LEU A 129 17.86 9.66 -0.24
N PRO A 130 19.06 9.66 -0.87
CA PRO A 130 20.25 10.22 -0.24
C PRO A 130 20.13 11.73 0.07
N ARG A 131 19.46 12.48 -0.82
CA ARG A 131 19.21 13.92 -0.59
C ARG A 131 18.28 14.13 0.59
N TRP A 132 17.24 13.31 0.72
CA TRP A 132 16.30 13.37 1.84
C TRP A 132 16.93 12.96 3.17
N ILE A 133 17.73 11.88 3.19
CA ILE A 133 18.49 11.50 4.40
C ILE A 133 19.42 12.64 4.84
N LYS A 134 20.10 13.30 3.90
CA LYS A 134 20.97 14.44 4.20
C LYS A 134 20.19 15.67 4.67
N ALA A 135 19.07 16.00 4.02
CA ALA A 135 18.20 17.11 4.40
C ALA A 135 17.59 16.95 5.80
N ALA A 136 17.29 15.71 6.19
CA ALA A 136 16.81 15.37 7.52
C ALA A 136 17.92 15.23 8.57
N ASN A 137 19.19 15.52 8.24
CA ASN A 137 20.35 15.33 9.12
C ASN A 137 20.54 13.89 9.64
N LEU A 138 20.09 12.88 8.90
CA LEU A 138 20.21 11.46 9.28
C LEU A 138 21.45 10.78 8.69
N GLN A 139 22.25 11.48 7.88
CA GLN A 139 23.38 10.90 7.15
C GLN A 139 24.43 10.26 8.06
N ASN A 140 24.72 10.86 9.21
CA ASN A 140 25.73 10.35 10.15
C ASN A 140 25.27 9.07 10.86
N LEU A 141 23.96 8.86 10.97
CA LEU A 141 23.38 7.63 11.50
C LEU A 141 23.47 6.48 10.48
N VAL A 142 23.38 6.80 9.18
CA VAL A 142 23.49 5.82 8.09
C VAL A 142 24.94 5.50 7.76
N PHE A 143 25.79 6.52 7.68
CA PHE A 143 27.21 6.45 7.33
C PHE A 143 28.03 7.21 8.38
N PRO A 144 28.45 6.56 9.47
CA PRO A 144 29.06 7.27 10.59
C PRO A 144 30.49 7.77 10.34
N TYR A 145 31.23 7.11 9.44
CA TYR A 145 32.63 7.40 9.16
C TYR A 145 32.87 7.92 7.74
N ASP A 146 31.85 7.86 6.89
CA ASP A 146 31.97 8.17 5.47
C ASP A 146 31.18 9.43 5.12
N ASP A 147 31.77 10.26 4.29
CA ASP A 147 31.05 11.35 3.64
C ASP A 147 30.14 10.77 2.55
N ILE A 148 28.83 10.89 2.75
CA ILE A 148 27.80 10.41 1.83
C ILE A 148 27.99 10.90 0.39
N ASP A 149 28.61 12.07 0.18
CA ASP A 149 28.85 12.62 -1.16
C ASP A 149 30.07 12.00 -1.86
N LYS A 150 31.02 11.46 -1.09
CA LYS A 150 32.23 10.79 -1.61
C LYS A 150 32.02 9.31 -1.90
N LEU A 151 30.96 8.71 -1.34
CA LEU A 151 30.63 7.31 -1.58
C LEU A 151 30.21 7.07 -3.04
N LEU A 152 30.67 5.94 -3.60
CA LEU A 152 30.21 5.49 -4.90
C LEU A 152 28.69 5.25 -4.86
N ARG A 153 28.00 5.72 -5.91
CA ARG A 153 26.55 5.62 -6.05
C ARG A 153 26.02 4.21 -5.78
N LYS A 154 26.72 3.19 -6.28
CA LYS A 154 26.35 1.76 -6.15
C LYS A 154 26.37 1.27 -4.70
N ASP A 155 27.20 1.87 -3.84
CA ASP A 155 27.38 1.47 -2.45
C ASP A 155 26.48 2.32 -1.53
N ARG A 156 26.30 3.60 -1.87
CA ARG A 156 25.44 4.54 -1.14
C ARG A 156 23.95 4.23 -1.26
N GLU A 157 23.46 4.14 -2.50
CA GLU A 157 22.02 4.13 -2.76
C GLU A 157 21.26 2.93 -2.16
N PRO A 158 21.78 1.68 -2.21
CA PRO A 158 21.09 0.54 -1.62
C PRO A 158 20.97 0.63 -0.09
N VAL A 159 22.01 1.11 0.59
CA VAL A 159 22.04 1.24 2.06
C VAL A 159 21.03 2.29 2.50
N VAL A 160 21.09 3.49 1.90
CA VAL A 160 20.13 4.58 2.17
C VAL A 160 18.70 4.11 1.92
N LYS A 161 18.46 3.44 0.80
CA LYS A 161 17.14 2.93 0.46
C LYS A 161 16.66 1.90 1.48
N SER A 162 17.56 1.05 1.98
CA SER A 162 17.22 0.06 2.99
C SER A 162 16.80 0.69 4.31
N VAL A 163 17.61 1.64 4.81
CA VAL A 163 17.34 2.37 6.04
C VAL A 163 16.07 3.20 5.93
N PHE A 164 15.89 3.92 4.81
CA PHE A 164 14.70 4.74 4.58
C PHE A 164 13.42 3.88 4.63
N TRP A 165 13.40 2.73 3.95
CA TRP A 165 12.26 1.82 4.04
C TRP A 165 12.10 1.23 5.44
N ALA A 166 13.17 0.81 6.10
CA ALA A 166 13.08 0.28 7.46
C ALA A 166 12.51 1.30 8.47
N LEU A 167 12.88 2.57 8.33
CA LEU A 167 12.37 3.69 9.12
C LEU A 167 10.84 3.80 8.98
N PHE A 168 10.32 3.80 7.75
CA PHE A 168 8.88 3.85 7.51
C PHE A 168 8.15 2.57 7.94
N GLY A 169 8.83 1.42 7.92
CA GLY A 169 8.33 0.20 8.55
C GLY A 169 8.11 0.38 10.06
N ALA A 170 9.08 0.97 10.77
CA ALA A 170 8.97 1.25 12.20
C ALA A 170 7.86 2.27 12.52
N ILE A 171 7.82 3.39 11.78
CA ILE A 171 6.80 4.43 11.93
C ILE A 171 5.39 3.86 11.72
N TYR A 172 5.20 3.08 10.66
CA TYR A 172 3.91 2.46 10.37
C TYR A 172 3.45 1.51 11.48
N LEU A 173 4.35 0.70 12.03
CA LEU A 173 4.02 -0.23 13.13
C LEU A 173 3.68 0.50 14.44
N CYS A 174 4.30 1.64 14.71
CA CYS A 174 4.07 2.38 15.95
C CYS A 174 2.90 3.38 15.88
N TYR A 175 2.71 4.04 14.73
CA TYR A 175 1.82 5.20 14.62
C TYR A 175 0.82 5.10 13.44
N GLY A 176 1.05 4.22 12.48
CA GLY A 176 0.19 4.00 11.31
C GLY A 176 0.39 4.99 10.16
N MET A 177 -0.47 4.91 9.14
CA MET A 177 -0.35 5.68 7.89
C MET A 177 -0.37 7.21 8.03
N PRO A 178 -1.17 7.84 8.93
CA PRO A 178 -1.13 9.29 9.09
C PRO A 178 0.27 9.83 9.42
N GLU A 179 1.02 9.09 10.25
CA GLU A 179 2.37 9.46 10.63
C GLU A 179 3.37 9.24 9.48
N VAL A 180 3.15 8.21 8.66
CA VAL A 180 3.92 8.00 7.42
C VAL A 180 3.82 9.23 6.51
N TYR A 181 2.61 9.79 6.33
CA TYR A 181 2.43 11.02 5.56
C TYR A 181 3.16 12.20 6.21
N ARG A 182 2.99 12.41 7.52
CA ARG A 182 3.66 13.50 8.23
C ARG A 182 5.17 13.46 8.03
N VAL A 183 5.80 12.30 8.24
CA VAL A 183 7.26 12.17 8.11
C VAL A 183 7.71 12.31 6.64
N LEU A 184 6.98 11.77 5.67
CA LEU A 184 7.31 11.94 4.25
C LEU A 184 7.32 13.42 3.82
N PHE A 185 6.30 14.17 4.22
CA PHE A 185 6.10 15.53 3.72
C PHE A 185 6.72 16.62 4.60
N GLU A 186 6.61 16.53 5.93
CA GLU A 186 7.16 17.57 6.83
C GLU A 186 8.65 17.36 7.10
N VAL A 187 9.06 16.12 7.38
CA VAL A 187 10.45 15.85 7.79
C VAL A 187 11.36 15.71 6.57
N PHE A 188 10.96 14.87 5.61
CA PHE A 188 11.76 14.65 4.40
C PHE A 188 11.51 15.67 3.28
N GLY A 189 10.49 16.54 3.44
CA GLY A 189 10.19 17.57 2.46
C GLY A 189 9.84 17.01 1.08
N MET A 190 9.14 15.86 1.00
CA MET A 190 8.78 15.28 -0.28
C MET A 190 7.92 16.25 -1.09
N ASP A 191 8.48 16.74 -2.20
CA ASP A 191 7.77 17.57 -3.16
C ASP A 191 7.08 16.68 -4.23
N PRO A 192 5.73 16.61 -4.23
CA PRO A 192 4.99 15.81 -5.21
C PRO A 192 5.03 16.39 -6.64
N ASP A 193 5.40 17.66 -6.78
CA ASP A 193 5.47 18.39 -8.03
C ASP A 193 6.92 18.61 -8.53
N ALA A 194 7.92 18.00 -7.89
CA ALA A 194 9.33 18.11 -8.29
C ALA A 194 9.55 17.81 -9.79
N ASP A 195 10.19 18.73 -10.51
CA ASP A 195 10.38 18.67 -11.98
C ASP A 195 11.05 17.37 -12.44
N ASP A 196 12.11 16.96 -11.75
CA ASP A 196 12.89 15.74 -12.01
C ASP A 196 12.08 14.43 -11.80
N CYS A 197 10.90 14.53 -11.18
CA CYS A 197 10.00 13.41 -10.89
C CYS A 197 8.73 13.42 -11.75
N GLN A 198 8.55 14.40 -12.63
CA GLN A 198 7.38 14.45 -13.50
C GLN A 198 7.38 13.29 -14.50
N PRO A 199 6.21 12.70 -14.80
CA PRO A 199 6.09 11.66 -15.81
C PRO A 199 6.53 12.18 -17.18
N ARG A 200 6.99 11.29 -18.05
CA ARG A 200 7.43 11.69 -19.39
C ARG A 200 6.25 12.21 -20.20
N ALA A 201 6.44 13.34 -20.89
CA ALA A 201 5.46 13.86 -21.84
C ALA A 201 5.14 12.81 -22.90
N ARG A 202 3.86 12.49 -23.08
CA ARG A 202 3.38 11.52 -24.06
C ARG A 202 2.95 12.25 -25.32
N ARG A 203 3.22 11.66 -26.50
CA ARG A 203 2.81 12.21 -27.80
C ARG A 203 1.31 12.01 -28.09
N GLN A 204 0.66 11.10 -27.37
CA GLN A 204 -0.78 10.89 -27.47
C GLN A 204 -1.52 12.03 -26.77
N LEU A 205 -2.72 12.38 -27.29
CA LEU A 205 -3.64 13.30 -26.66
C LEU A 205 -3.79 12.95 -25.18
N GLU A 206 -3.83 13.96 -24.31
CA GLU A 206 -4.14 13.74 -22.91
C GLU A 206 -5.50 13.05 -22.79
N ASP A 207 -5.57 12.03 -21.94
CA ASP A 207 -6.80 11.40 -21.51
C ASP A 207 -7.58 12.42 -20.65
N VAL A 208 -8.25 13.38 -21.31
CA VAL A 208 -8.97 14.47 -20.63
C VAL A 208 -10.27 13.93 -20.03
N ASP A 209 -10.39 14.06 -18.71
CA ASP A 209 -11.62 13.75 -17.97
C ASP A 209 -12.53 14.99 -17.92
N TYR A 210 -13.57 14.99 -18.74
CA TYR A 210 -14.56 16.07 -18.81
C TYR A 210 -15.68 15.97 -17.76
N VAL A 211 -15.83 14.83 -17.08
CA VAL A 211 -16.96 14.55 -16.17
C VAL A 211 -16.61 14.96 -14.73
N SER A 212 -15.34 15.29 -14.48
CA SER A 212 -14.78 15.41 -13.13
C SER A 212 -14.11 16.78 -12.94
N VAL A 213 -14.79 17.84 -13.40
CA VAL A 213 -14.42 19.27 -13.29
C VAL A 213 -14.22 19.72 -11.87
N GLU A 214 -14.99 19.16 -10.95
CA GLU A 214 -14.88 19.40 -9.50
C GLU A 214 -13.47 19.09 -8.93
N PHE A 215 -12.67 18.27 -9.60
CA PHE A 215 -11.32 17.92 -9.14
C PHE A 215 -10.19 18.76 -9.74
N GLU A 216 -10.49 19.70 -10.63
CA GLU A 216 -9.49 20.46 -11.39
C GLU A 216 -8.92 21.66 -10.62
N GLY A 217 -9.67 22.18 -9.63
CA GLY A 217 -9.34 23.45 -8.95
C GLY A 217 -8.64 23.35 -7.59
N LYS A 218 -8.68 22.20 -6.90
CA LYS A 218 -8.12 22.05 -5.54
C LYS A 218 -7.36 20.74 -5.38
N LYS A 219 -6.05 20.77 -5.63
CA LYS A 219 -5.15 19.66 -5.31
C LYS A 219 -5.15 19.46 -3.79
N LEU A 220 -5.49 18.26 -3.34
CA LEU A 220 -5.44 17.90 -1.92
C LEU A 220 -3.99 17.95 -1.39
N GLY A 221 -3.82 18.52 -0.21
CA GLY A 221 -2.59 18.42 0.56
C GLY A 221 -2.45 17.05 1.22
N TRP A 222 -1.28 16.74 1.77
CA TRP A 222 -1.11 15.49 2.51
C TRP A 222 -1.83 15.55 3.87
N GLN A 223 -1.96 16.73 4.49
CA GLN A 223 -2.72 16.91 5.72
C GLN A 223 -4.19 16.54 5.50
N ASP A 224 -4.77 17.01 4.40
CA ASP A 224 -6.14 16.69 3.99
C ASP A 224 -6.40 15.17 3.90
N ILE A 225 -5.37 14.40 3.53
CA ILE A 225 -5.43 12.94 3.40
C ILE A 225 -5.14 12.26 4.74
N ALA A 226 -4.15 12.74 5.50
CA ALA A 226 -3.67 12.13 6.74
C ALA A 226 -4.60 12.37 7.94
N THR A 227 -5.18 13.58 8.07
CA THR A 227 -6.10 13.92 9.17
C THR A 227 -7.52 13.46 8.91
N TYR A 228 -7.77 12.83 7.76
CA TYR A 228 -9.07 12.31 7.42
C TYR A 228 -9.48 11.20 8.38
N LYS A 229 -10.42 11.52 9.27
CA LYS A 229 -11.23 10.55 10.00
C LYS A 229 -12.60 10.56 9.34
N PRO A 230 -13.07 9.45 8.73
CA PRO A 230 -14.45 9.41 8.26
C PRO A 230 -15.38 9.67 9.47
N PRO A 231 -16.28 10.66 9.42
CA PRO A 231 -17.35 10.80 10.42
C PRO A 231 -18.14 9.48 10.55
N GLU A 232 -18.72 9.20 11.73
CA GLU A 232 -19.53 7.99 11.97
C GLU A 232 -20.66 7.82 10.93
N ASP A 233 -21.13 8.93 10.34
CA ASP A 233 -22.27 8.99 9.42
C ASP A 233 -21.89 9.26 7.95
N ALA A 234 -20.60 9.44 7.66
CA ALA A 234 -20.16 9.98 6.38
C ALA A 234 -19.72 8.89 5.40
N LEU A 235 -20.71 8.15 4.91
CA LEU A 235 -20.55 7.44 3.65
C LEU A 235 -20.81 8.34 2.42
N PHE A 236 -21.46 9.49 2.62
CA PHE A 236 -21.89 10.34 1.51
C PHE A 236 -21.13 11.65 1.33
N ALA A 237 -20.29 12.08 2.28
CA ALA A 237 -19.58 13.34 2.12
C ALA A 237 -18.32 13.18 1.24
N HIS A 238 -17.34 12.34 1.59
CA HIS A 238 -16.11 12.22 0.78
C HIS A 238 -15.33 10.88 0.96
N PRO A 239 -15.68 9.78 0.27
CA PRO A 239 -14.77 8.64 0.16
C PRO A 239 -13.73 8.99 -0.92
N ARG A 240 -12.78 9.88 -0.57
CA ARG A 240 -11.85 10.54 -1.51
C ARG A 240 -11.07 9.54 -2.37
N LEU A 241 -10.60 8.45 -1.78
CA LEU A 241 -9.91 7.40 -2.53
C LEU A 241 -10.86 6.59 -3.43
N PHE A 242 -12.07 6.27 -2.96
CA PHE A 242 -13.10 5.65 -3.81
C PHE A 242 -13.44 6.55 -4.99
N ARG A 243 -13.75 7.85 -4.76
CA ARG A 243 -14.06 8.83 -5.83
C ARG A 243 -12.88 9.14 -6.74
N ALA A 244 -11.67 9.03 -6.21
CA ALA A 244 -10.47 9.08 -7.03
C ALA A 244 -10.42 7.89 -7.99
N CYS A 245 -10.82 6.69 -7.58
CA CYS A 245 -10.76 5.46 -8.39
C CYS A 245 -12.02 5.20 -9.24
N VAL A 246 -13.19 5.57 -8.74
CA VAL A 246 -14.51 5.36 -9.32
C VAL A 246 -15.07 6.73 -9.74
N PRO A 247 -15.13 7.01 -11.05
CA PRO A 247 -15.53 8.32 -11.53
C PRO A 247 -17.02 8.63 -11.26
N PRO A 248 -17.41 9.92 -11.21
CA PRO A 248 -18.81 10.29 -11.33
C PRO A 248 -19.35 9.85 -12.70
N GLY A 249 -20.66 9.74 -12.82
CA GLY A 249 -21.29 9.23 -14.06
C GLY A 249 -21.46 7.71 -14.12
N MET A 250 -20.91 6.94 -13.16
CA MET A 250 -21.13 5.48 -13.10
C MET A 250 -22.61 5.08 -12.99
N HIS A 251 -23.48 5.99 -12.54
CA HIS A 251 -24.93 5.78 -12.54
C HIS A 251 -25.51 5.51 -13.94
N ARG A 252 -24.83 5.93 -15.02
CA ARG A 252 -25.22 5.66 -16.42
C ARG A 252 -25.18 4.17 -16.76
N PHE A 253 -24.42 3.37 -16.02
CA PHE A 253 -24.33 1.93 -16.18
C PHE A 253 -25.32 1.15 -15.30
N ARG A 254 -26.17 1.85 -14.51
CA ARG A 254 -27.25 1.20 -13.76
C ARG A 254 -28.35 0.70 -14.68
N GLY A 255 -28.95 -0.42 -14.30
CA GLY A 255 -30.05 -1.01 -15.05
C GLY A 255 -29.64 -1.58 -16.42
N ASN A 256 -28.34 -1.75 -16.68
CA ASN A 256 -27.89 -2.48 -17.85
C ASN A 256 -27.92 -4.00 -17.59
N ILE A 257 -27.73 -4.78 -18.65
CA ILE A 257 -27.77 -6.25 -18.59
C ILE A 257 -26.78 -6.79 -17.55
N TRP A 258 -25.60 -6.19 -17.43
CA TRP A 258 -24.60 -6.62 -16.45
C TRP A 258 -25.06 -6.39 -15.00
N ASP A 259 -25.67 -5.24 -14.71
CA ASP A 259 -26.21 -4.88 -13.39
C ASP A 259 -27.35 -5.82 -12.96
N PHE A 260 -28.18 -6.29 -13.91
CA PHE A 260 -29.25 -7.23 -13.64
C PHE A 260 -28.80 -8.70 -13.56
N ASP A 261 -27.99 -9.18 -14.50
CA ASP A 261 -27.66 -10.61 -14.60
C ASP A 261 -26.32 -10.98 -13.92
N SER A 262 -25.28 -10.18 -14.16
CA SER A 262 -23.92 -10.52 -13.73
C SER A 262 -23.64 -10.12 -12.28
N LYS A 263 -24.05 -8.91 -11.89
CA LYS A 263 -23.78 -8.36 -10.55
C LYS A 263 -24.29 -9.25 -9.41
N PRO A 264 -25.54 -9.79 -9.41
CA PRO A 264 -25.98 -10.66 -8.32
C PRO A 264 -25.10 -11.91 -8.16
N LYS A 265 -24.69 -12.52 -9.28
CA LYS A 265 -23.80 -13.69 -9.30
C LYS A 265 -22.40 -13.35 -8.77
N VAL A 266 -21.86 -12.20 -9.19
CA VAL A 266 -20.57 -11.69 -8.71
C VAL A 266 -20.61 -11.39 -7.21
N MET A 267 -21.65 -10.69 -6.75
CA MET A 267 -21.82 -10.36 -5.32
C MET A 267 -21.92 -11.64 -4.48
N GLN A 268 -22.73 -12.60 -4.90
CA GLN A 268 -22.86 -13.89 -4.24
C GLN A 268 -21.51 -14.64 -4.18
N ALA A 269 -20.79 -14.71 -5.30
CA ALA A 269 -19.49 -15.39 -5.36
C ALA A 269 -18.41 -14.73 -4.48
N LEU A 270 -18.50 -13.42 -4.26
CA LEU A 270 -17.59 -12.65 -3.40
C LEU A 270 -18.08 -12.54 -1.94
N GLY A 271 -19.25 -13.06 -1.61
CA GLY A 271 -19.82 -13.03 -0.26
C GLY A 271 -20.37 -11.67 0.16
N TYR A 272 -20.94 -10.90 -0.77
CA TYR A 272 -21.58 -9.61 -0.52
C TYR A 272 -23.13 -9.71 -0.57
N PRO A 273 -23.85 -8.79 0.09
CA PRO A 273 -23.36 -7.73 0.98
C PRO A 273 -22.82 -8.30 2.31
N LEU A 274 -21.87 -7.58 2.93
CA LEU A 274 -21.39 -7.94 4.26
C LEU A 274 -22.39 -7.50 5.33
N GLN A 275 -22.59 -8.31 6.36
CA GLN A 275 -23.33 -7.90 7.55
C GLN A 275 -22.52 -6.82 8.30
N MET A 276 -23.14 -5.68 8.55
CA MET A 276 -22.51 -4.53 9.20
C MET A 276 -23.31 -4.10 10.42
N ASN A 277 -22.58 -3.70 11.46
CA ASN A 277 -23.15 -3.17 12.70
C ASN A 277 -23.17 -1.62 12.64
N ASP A 278 -23.57 -1.05 11.51
CA ASP A 278 -23.71 0.40 11.40
C ASP A 278 -24.93 0.84 12.22
N ARG A 279 -24.82 1.98 12.93
CA ARG A 279 -25.93 2.52 13.74
C ARG A 279 -27.08 3.06 12.89
N ILE A 280 -26.78 3.43 11.64
CA ILE A 280 -27.68 4.09 10.69
C ILE A 280 -27.77 3.21 9.45
N GLN A 281 -28.99 2.87 9.00
CA GLN A 281 -29.19 1.92 7.91
C GLN A 281 -28.79 2.49 6.55
N GLU A 282 -29.01 3.79 6.35
CA GLU A 282 -28.70 4.54 5.13
C GLU A 282 -27.21 4.44 4.78
N ILE A 283 -26.34 4.33 5.79
CA ILE A 283 -24.90 4.09 5.65
C ILE A 283 -24.64 2.73 5.01
N THR A 284 -25.29 1.67 5.49
CA THR A 284 -25.15 0.33 4.91
C THR A 284 -25.63 0.32 3.46
N GLU A 285 -26.76 0.97 3.17
CA GLU A 285 -27.33 1.06 1.82
C GLU A 285 -26.41 1.82 0.87
N ALA A 286 -25.86 2.96 1.31
CA ALA A 286 -24.84 3.73 0.59
C ALA A 286 -23.67 2.86 0.15
N ARG A 287 -23.14 2.09 1.11
CA ARG A 287 -21.94 1.27 0.92
C ARG A 287 -22.20 0.18 -0.09
N ASN A 288 -23.38 -0.44 -0.03
CA ASN A 288 -23.81 -1.46 -0.99
C ASN A 288 -24.01 -0.88 -2.39
N ILE A 289 -24.49 0.36 -2.50
CA ILE A 289 -24.59 1.08 -3.77
C ILE A 289 -23.20 1.33 -4.37
N GLU A 290 -22.26 1.87 -3.58
CA GLU A 290 -20.89 2.14 -4.02
C GLU A 290 -20.16 0.85 -4.40
N LEU A 291 -20.32 -0.21 -3.61
CA LEU A 291 -19.82 -1.54 -3.92
C LEU A 291 -20.37 -2.03 -5.27
N GLY A 292 -21.67 -1.92 -5.52
CA GLY A 292 -22.28 -2.36 -6.77
C GLY A 292 -21.72 -1.62 -7.99
N LEU A 293 -21.63 -0.29 -7.91
CA LEU A 293 -21.06 0.54 -8.99
C LEU A 293 -19.57 0.23 -9.20
N GLY A 294 -18.81 0.12 -8.12
CA GLY A 294 -17.40 -0.22 -8.17
C GLY A 294 -17.15 -1.61 -8.73
N LEU A 295 -17.99 -2.60 -8.40
CA LEU A 295 -17.86 -3.95 -8.92
C LEU A 295 -18.00 -3.95 -10.44
N GLN A 296 -18.99 -3.25 -10.98
CA GLN A 296 -19.13 -3.12 -12.42
C GLN A 296 -17.87 -2.51 -13.07
N LEU A 297 -17.29 -1.48 -12.46
CA LEU A 297 -16.05 -0.88 -12.93
C LEU A 297 -14.87 -1.86 -12.89
N CYS A 298 -14.76 -2.70 -11.84
CA CYS A 298 -13.72 -3.73 -11.74
C CYS A 298 -13.72 -4.71 -12.91
N PHE A 299 -14.90 -5.00 -13.48
CA PHE A 299 -15.05 -5.91 -14.63
C PHE A 299 -15.00 -5.19 -15.99
N LEU A 300 -14.88 -3.85 -16.01
CA LEU A 300 -14.86 -3.08 -17.23
C LEU A 300 -13.44 -2.95 -17.79
N HIS A 301 -13.15 -3.71 -18.86
CA HIS A 301 -11.83 -3.73 -19.48
C HIS A 301 -11.55 -2.40 -20.21
N PRO A 302 -10.28 -1.90 -20.20
CA PRO A 302 -9.89 -0.68 -20.91
C PRO A 302 -10.30 -0.63 -22.38
N SER A 303 -10.47 -1.77 -23.05
CA SER A 303 -10.87 -1.78 -24.46
C SER A 303 -12.33 -1.34 -24.70
N LYS A 304 -13.21 -1.34 -23.68
CA LYS A 304 -14.66 -1.08 -23.87
C LYS A 304 -15.00 0.42 -23.92
N HIS A 305 -14.72 1.16 -22.86
CA HIS A 305 -15.15 2.56 -22.72
C HIS A 305 -14.01 3.55 -22.45
N LYS A 306 -12.73 3.12 -22.44
CA LYS A 306 -11.62 4.03 -22.13
C LYS A 306 -11.49 5.19 -23.12
N PHE A 307 -11.82 4.96 -24.39
CA PHE A 307 -11.82 6.00 -25.42
C PHE A 307 -12.99 6.99 -25.28
N GLU A 308 -14.08 6.59 -24.64
CA GLU A 308 -15.20 7.49 -24.31
C GLU A 308 -14.90 8.28 -23.04
N HIS A 309 -14.31 7.61 -22.04
CA HIS A 309 -13.91 8.23 -20.79
C HIS A 309 -12.72 7.47 -20.17
N PRO A 310 -11.60 8.14 -19.88
CA PRO A 310 -10.37 7.47 -19.50
C PRO A 310 -10.45 6.72 -18.16
N ARG A 311 -11.40 7.11 -17.29
CA ARG A 311 -11.66 6.45 -16.00
C ARG A 311 -12.76 5.39 -16.02
N PHE A 312 -13.45 5.15 -17.15
CA PHE A 312 -14.43 4.07 -17.27
C PHE A 312 -13.74 2.74 -17.56
N CYS A 313 -12.80 2.36 -16.68
CA CYS A 313 -12.15 1.07 -16.66
C CYS A 313 -11.52 0.79 -15.28
N PHE A 314 -11.09 -0.44 -15.06
CA PHE A 314 -10.59 -0.88 -13.75
C PHE A 314 -9.20 -0.36 -13.36
N GLU A 315 -8.43 0.28 -14.25
CA GLU A 315 -6.97 0.50 -14.07
C GLU A 315 -6.59 1.21 -12.76
N ARG A 316 -7.42 2.14 -12.28
CA ARG A 316 -7.17 2.88 -11.03
C ARG A 316 -7.41 2.02 -9.80
N LEU A 317 -8.49 1.22 -9.81
CA LEU A 317 -8.77 0.22 -8.78
C LEU A 317 -7.72 -0.90 -8.80
N GLU A 318 -7.27 -1.34 -9.97
CA GLU A 318 -6.17 -2.29 -10.15
C GLU A 318 -4.90 -1.76 -9.46
N TYR A 319 -4.56 -0.49 -9.68
CA TYR A 319 -3.33 0.09 -9.14
C TYR A 319 -3.32 0.11 -7.61
N VAL A 320 -4.37 0.64 -6.96
CA VAL A 320 -4.47 0.60 -5.49
C VAL A 320 -4.61 -0.84 -4.98
N GLY A 321 -5.33 -1.68 -5.72
CA GLY A 321 -5.53 -3.10 -5.46
C GLY A 321 -4.23 -3.89 -5.40
N GLN A 322 -3.30 -3.64 -6.32
CA GLN A 322 -1.97 -4.23 -6.30
C GLN A 322 -1.20 -3.82 -5.03
N LYS A 323 -1.25 -2.55 -4.63
CA LYS A 323 -0.51 -2.05 -3.45
C LYS A 323 -1.09 -2.53 -2.13
N ILE A 324 -2.41 -2.64 -2.01
CA ILE A 324 -3.03 -3.21 -0.82
C ILE A 324 -2.80 -4.73 -0.73
N GLN A 325 -2.73 -5.45 -1.86
CA GLN A 325 -2.30 -6.85 -1.88
C GLN A 325 -0.88 -7.01 -1.34
N ASP A 326 0.03 -6.15 -1.77
CA ASP A 326 1.44 -6.19 -1.38
C ASP A 326 1.59 -6.07 0.14
N ILE A 327 0.97 -5.05 0.76
CA ILE A 327 1.06 -4.85 2.22
C ILE A 327 0.32 -5.94 2.99
N ALA A 328 -0.88 -6.36 2.55
CA ALA A 328 -1.66 -7.39 3.25
C ALA A 328 -0.91 -8.74 3.28
N MET A 329 -0.24 -9.08 2.18
CA MET A 329 0.61 -10.27 2.10
C MET A 329 1.89 -10.12 2.92
N ALA A 330 2.54 -8.95 2.89
CA ALA A 330 3.75 -8.70 3.66
C ALA A 330 3.51 -8.83 5.17
N GLU A 331 2.42 -8.23 5.67
CA GLU A 331 2.01 -8.36 7.07
C GLU A 331 1.76 -9.83 7.45
N ARG A 332 1.05 -10.57 6.60
CA ARG A 332 0.75 -11.99 6.83
C ARG A 332 2.01 -12.85 6.87
N LEU A 333 2.95 -12.60 5.97
CA LEU A 333 4.23 -13.33 5.91
C LEU A 333 5.09 -13.08 7.15
N LEU A 334 5.15 -11.82 7.62
CA LEU A 334 5.86 -11.46 8.85
C LEU A 334 5.29 -12.20 10.07
N MET A 335 3.96 -12.25 10.18
CA MET A 335 3.26 -12.93 11.28
C MET A 335 3.41 -14.46 11.23
N LYS A 336 3.46 -15.08 10.04
CA LYS A 336 3.64 -16.54 9.92
C LYS A 336 5.10 -16.97 10.13
N HIS A 337 6.05 -16.16 9.69
CA HIS A 337 7.47 -16.52 9.70
C HIS A 337 8.24 -15.57 10.62
N LEU A 338 8.11 -15.77 11.93
CA LEU A 338 8.65 -14.88 12.97
C LEU A 338 10.17 -14.71 12.86
N ASP A 339 10.92 -15.77 12.56
CA ASP A 339 12.39 -15.74 12.51
C ASP A 339 12.98 -15.51 11.11
N ALA A 340 12.13 -15.44 10.08
CA ALA A 340 12.61 -15.34 8.71
C ALA A 340 13.26 -13.97 8.41
N PRO A 341 14.44 -13.92 7.78
CA PRO A 341 15.03 -12.66 7.33
C PRO A 341 14.16 -11.96 6.28
N GLY A 342 14.18 -10.62 6.24
CA GLY A 342 13.41 -9.82 5.30
C GLY A 342 13.65 -10.14 3.83
N LYS A 343 14.89 -10.50 3.46
CA LYS A 343 15.23 -10.91 2.09
C LYS A 343 14.52 -12.21 1.68
N TRP A 344 14.41 -13.16 2.61
CA TRP A 344 13.66 -14.39 2.37
C TRP A 344 12.16 -14.12 2.25
N LEU A 345 11.63 -13.24 3.11
CA LEU A 345 10.23 -12.80 3.04
C LEU A 345 9.91 -12.11 1.72
N GLN A 346 10.80 -11.26 1.22
CA GLN A 346 10.65 -10.59 -0.08
C GLN A 346 10.59 -11.59 -1.23
N GLU A 347 11.46 -12.60 -1.22
CA GLU A 347 11.45 -13.65 -2.25
C GLU A 347 10.15 -14.48 -2.19
N LYS A 348 9.70 -14.85 -0.98
CA LYS A 348 8.44 -15.58 -0.79
C LYS A 348 7.23 -14.73 -1.22
N HIS A 349 7.21 -13.46 -0.84
CA HIS A 349 6.20 -12.48 -1.23
C HIS A 349 6.07 -12.37 -2.75
N ARG A 350 7.20 -12.15 -3.45
CA ARG A 350 7.23 -12.04 -4.91
C ARG A 350 6.71 -13.30 -5.61
N ARG A 351 7.05 -14.48 -5.10
CA ARG A 351 6.58 -15.77 -5.65
C ARG A 351 5.07 -15.96 -5.47
N LEU A 352 4.53 -15.56 -4.33
CA LEU A 352 3.10 -15.67 -4.02
C LEU A 352 2.26 -14.68 -4.84
N LEU A 353 2.74 -13.43 -4.99
CA LEU A 353 2.05 -12.37 -5.72
C LEU A 353 2.47 -12.26 -7.19
N MET A 354 3.08 -13.30 -7.78
CA MET A 354 3.33 -13.27 -9.23
C MET A 354 2.00 -13.20 -9.99
N ASN A 355 1.92 -12.33 -11.00
CA ASN A 355 0.72 -12.13 -11.83
C ASN A 355 0.09 -13.44 -12.36
N LYS A 356 0.90 -14.49 -12.59
CA LYS A 356 0.43 -15.82 -13.00
C LYS A 356 -0.56 -16.45 -12.00
N PHE A 357 -0.37 -16.21 -10.71
CA PHE A 357 -1.18 -16.77 -9.62
C PHE A 357 -2.30 -15.82 -9.19
N CYS A 358 -2.07 -14.51 -9.25
CA CYS A 358 -3.02 -13.49 -8.83
C CYS A 358 -4.29 -13.37 -9.69
N GLY A 359 -4.43 -14.11 -10.80
CA GLY A 359 -5.70 -14.24 -11.53
C GLY A 359 -6.33 -15.62 -11.44
N ARG A 360 -5.70 -16.55 -10.70
CA ARG A 360 -6.18 -17.95 -10.57
C ARG A 360 -7.50 -17.98 -9.82
N TYR A 361 -7.59 -17.26 -8.71
CA TYR A 361 -8.80 -17.19 -7.89
C TYR A 361 -10.02 -16.71 -8.69
N LEU A 362 -9.86 -15.63 -9.47
CA LEU A 362 -10.92 -15.14 -10.36
C LEU A 362 -11.39 -16.22 -11.35
N ARG A 363 -10.46 -17.07 -11.83
CA ARG A 363 -10.78 -18.15 -12.77
C ARG A 363 -11.45 -19.34 -12.09
N GLU A 364 -11.01 -19.72 -10.89
CA GLU A 364 -11.60 -20.80 -10.08
C GLU A 364 -13.05 -20.50 -9.68
N LYS A 365 -13.34 -19.27 -9.27
CA LYS A 365 -14.72 -18.81 -9.03
C LYS A 365 -15.51 -18.50 -10.30
N ARG A 366 -14.95 -18.77 -11.49
CA ARG A 366 -15.54 -18.47 -12.81
C ARG A 366 -15.93 -17.00 -13.01
N LEU A 367 -15.37 -16.09 -12.22
CA LEU A 367 -15.65 -14.67 -12.30
C LEU A 367 -15.11 -14.03 -13.59
N HIS A 368 -14.08 -14.61 -14.19
CA HIS A 368 -13.54 -14.16 -15.48
C HIS A 368 -14.57 -14.11 -16.63
N ASN A 369 -15.69 -14.84 -16.51
CA ASN A 369 -16.77 -14.81 -17.50
C ASN A 369 -17.56 -13.50 -17.50
N PHE A 370 -17.46 -12.71 -16.42
CA PHE A 370 -18.17 -11.44 -16.28
C PHE A 370 -17.36 -10.23 -16.75
N ILE A 371 -16.16 -10.42 -17.29
CA ILE A 371 -15.31 -9.33 -17.79
C ILE A 371 -15.92 -8.75 -19.06
N ILE A 372 -16.11 -7.44 -19.08
CA ILE A 372 -16.70 -6.68 -20.18
C ILE A 372 -15.57 -6.21 -21.09
N TYR A 373 -15.48 -6.80 -22.28
CA TYR A 373 -14.58 -6.39 -23.36
C TYR A 373 -15.33 -5.62 -24.44
N SER A 374 -14.62 -4.84 -25.25
CA SER A 374 -15.15 -4.40 -26.56
C SER A 374 -15.35 -5.57 -27.51
N GLU A 375 -16.30 -5.41 -28.43
CA GLU A 375 -16.66 -6.43 -29.43
C GLU A 375 -15.44 -6.84 -30.27
N GLU A 376 -14.60 -5.88 -30.64
CA GLU A 376 -13.38 -6.11 -31.44
C GLU A 376 -12.29 -6.98 -30.77
N VAL A 377 -12.33 -7.11 -29.44
CA VAL A 377 -11.31 -7.85 -28.70
C VAL A 377 -11.88 -9.08 -27.98
N HIS A 378 -13.19 -9.19 -27.85
CA HIS A 378 -13.86 -10.23 -27.06
C HIS A 378 -13.35 -11.63 -27.41
N ASP A 379 -13.47 -12.02 -28.69
CA ASP A 379 -13.06 -13.34 -29.18
C ASP A 379 -11.57 -13.61 -28.94
N ARG A 380 -10.72 -12.58 -29.10
CA ARG A 380 -9.28 -12.70 -28.87
C ARG A 380 -8.97 -13.02 -27.41
N TYR A 381 -9.65 -12.37 -26.46
CA TYR A 381 -9.45 -12.61 -25.03
C TYR A 381 -10.05 -13.93 -24.57
N GLU A 382 -11.12 -14.41 -25.21
CA GLU A 382 -11.71 -15.70 -24.88
C GLU A 382 -10.77 -16.86 -25.27
N HIS A 383 -10.24 -16.82 -26.50
CA HIS A 383 -9.44 -17.90 -27.08
C HIS A 383 -7.94 -17.82 -26.75
N ASN A 384 -7.40 -16.62 -26.45
CA ASN A 384 -5.98 -16.44 -26.17
C ASN A 384 -5.67 -16.30 -24.68
N ARG A 385 -5.18 -17.38 -24.07
CA ARG A 385 -4.76 -17.42 -22.66
C ARG A 385 -3.70 -16.36 -22.30
N ARG A 386 -2.83 -15.96 -23.25
CA ARG A 386 -1.79 -14.95 -23.00
C ARG A 386 -2.36 -13.55 -22.82
N LEU A 387 -3.52 -13.26 -23.43
CA LEU A 387 -4.26 -12.00 -23.24
C LEU A 387 -5.19 -12.09 -22.03
N ARG A 388 -5.89 -13.22 -21.90
CA ARG A 388 -6.85 -13.47 -20.81
C ARG A 388 -6.22 -13.42 -19.42
N ASN A 389 -5.07 -14.07 -19.24
CA ASN A 389 -4.48 -14.21 -17.91
C ASN A 389 -4.12 -12.86 -17.27
N PRO A 390 -3.42 -11.92 -17.96
CA PRO A 390 -3.22 -10.56 -17.45
C PRO A 390 -4.52 -9.84 -17.10
N ALA A 391 -5.55 -9.90 -17.96
CA ALA A 391 -6.84 -9.27 -17.69
C ALA A 391 -7.50 -9.83 -16.42
N THR A 392 -7.50 -11.16 -16.24
CA THR A 392 -8.04 -11.77 -15.01
C THR A 392 -7.27 -11.36 -13.76
N THR A 393 -5.95 -11.17 -13.86
CA THR A 393 -5.15 -10.67 -12.75
C THR A 393 -5.48 -9.23 -12.42
N ALA A 394 -5.62 -8.38 -13.43
CA ALA A 394 -5.96 -6.96 -13.26
C ALA A 394 -7.35 -6.78 -12.64
N VAL A 395 -8.35 -7.55 -13.09
CA VAL A 395 -9.70 -7.55 -12.51
C VAL A 395 -9.68 -8.01 -11.06
N GLN A 396 -8.91 -9.06 -10.73
CA GLN A 396 -8.78 -9.52 -9.34
C GLN A 396 -8.11 -8.46 -8.44
N GLN A 397 -7.07 -7.79 -8.94
CA GLN A 397 -6.46 -6.65 -8.25
C GLN A 397 -7.47 -5.52 -8.07
N ALA A 398 -8.26 -5.20 -9.11
CA ALA A 398 -9.30 -4.18 -9.02
C ALA A 398 -10.37 -4.50 -7.97
N ILE A 399 -10.79 -5.76 -7.85
CA ILE A 399 -11.72 -6.19 -6.80
C ILE A 399 -11.12 -5.94 -5.40
N HIS A 400 -9.83 -6.25 -5.21
CA HIS A 400 -9.17 -5.96 -3.93
C HIS A 400 -9.01 -4.45 -3.68
N GLY A 401 -8.78 -3.67 -4.73
CA GLY A 401 -8.77 -2.21 -4.66
C GLY A 401 -10.13 -1.66 -4.24
N LEU A 402 -11.21 -2.18 -4.82
CA LEU A 402 -12.57 -1.80 -4.45
C LEU A 402 -12.88 -2.16 -3.00
N ALA A 403 -12.63 -3.41 -2.61
CA ALA A 403 -12.79 -3.88 -1.24
C ALA A 403 -12.04 -2.99 -0.25
N TYR A 404 -10.81 -2.58 -0.60
CA TYR A 404 -10.04 -1.64 0.20
C TYR A 404 -10.71 -0.27 0.32
N THR A 405 -11.17 0.30 -0.79
CA THR A 405 -11.79 1.62 -0.77
C THR A 405 -13.15 1.69 -0.07
N VAL A 406 -13.88 0.56 0.00
CA VAL A 406 -15.25 0.50 0.55
C VAL A 406 -15.27 -0.04 1.98
N TYR A 407 -14.55 -1.13 2.26
CA TYR A 407 -14.55 -1.84 3.55
C TYR A 407 -13.17 -1.87 4.22
N GLY A 408 -12.13 -1.34 3.58
CA GLY A 408 -10.78 -1.29 4.13
C GLY A 408 -10.01 -2.62 4.02
N LYS A 409 -8.83 -2.62 4.63
CA LYS A 409 -7.89 -3.77 4.63
C LYS A 409 -8.49 -5.09 5.17
N PRO A 410 -9.40 -5.12 6.15
CA PRO A 410 -10.00 -6.38 6.62
C PRO A 410 -10.71 -7.17 5.52
N ASP A 411 -11.44 -6.48 4.63
CA ASP A 411 -12.16 -7.13 3.54
C ASP A 411 -11.22 -7.65 2.45
N VAL A 412 -10.14 -6.92 2.17
CA VAL A 412 -9.05 -7.41 1.31
C VAL A 412 -8.46 -8.71 1.86
N ARG A 413 -8.20 -8.80 3.17
CA ARG A 413 -7.69 -10.03 3.80
C ARG A 413 -8.69 -11.18 3.68
N ARG A 414 -9.99 -10.90 3.85
CA ARG A 414 -11.06 -11.91 3.66
C ARG A 414 -11.02 -12.48 2.25
N LEU A 415 -11.04 -11.62 1.23
CA LEU A 415 -11.02 -12.04 -0.17
C LEU A 415 -9.71 -12.72 -0.58
N MET A 416 -8.56 -12.22 -0.10
CA MET A 416 -7.26 -12.81 -0.40
C MET A 416 -7.10 -14.18 0.24
N PHE A 417 -7.36 -14.32 1.54
CA PHE A 417 -7.04 -15.55 2.26
C PHE A 417 -8.11 -16.65 2.16
N GLU A 418 -9.23 -16.36 1.49
CA GLU A 418 -10.18 -17.41 1.09
C GLU A 418 -9.55 -18.37 0.07
N VAL A 419 -8.73 -17.87 -0.87
CA VAL A 419 -8.27 -18.69 -2.02
C VAL A 419 -6.78 -18.60 -2.35
N PHE A 420 -6.03 -17.66 -1.78
CA PHE A 420 -4.58 -17.76 -1.91
C PHE A 420 -4.10 -19.00 -1.15
N ASP A 421 -3.73 -20.04 -1.90
CA ASP A 421 -3.08 -21.28 -1.43
C ASP A 421 -1.78 -20.94 -0.71
N PHE A 422 -1.94 -20.59 0.55
CA PHE A 422 -0.85 -20.29 1.44
C PHE A 422 -0.84 -21.39 2.48
N GLU A 423 -0.13 -22.51 2.18
CA GLU A 423 0.06 -23.68 3.05
C GLU A 423 -0.91 -23.68 4.23
N GLN A 424 -2.15 -24.13 3.97
CA GLN A 424 -3.16 -24.32 4.99
C GLN A 424 -2.49 -25.02 6.18
N ILE A 425 -2.64 -24.46 7.37
CA ILE A 425 -2.16 -25.09 8.62
C ILE A 425 -2.99 -26.35 8.93
N GLN A 426 -4.07 -26.61 8.19
CA GLN A 426 -4.73 -27.89 8.31
C GLN A 426 -3.76 -28.98 7.83
N PRO A 427 -3.40 -29.93 8.70
CA PRO A 427 -2.68 -31.11 8.23
C PRO A 427 -3.50 -31.68 7.09
N LYS A 428 -2.85 -31.99 5.96
CA LYS A 428 -3.47 -32.83 4.95
C LYS A 428 -4.05 -34.02 5.70
N ALA A 429 -5.36 -34.22 5.60
CA ALA A 429 -5.96 -35.45 6.07
C ALA A 429 -5.17 -36.58 5.41
N VAL A 430 -4.52 -37.38 6.24
CA VAL A 430 -3.78 -38.57 5.83
C VAL A 430 -4.76 -39.58 5.27
#